data_AF-A0A7K4AB52-F1
#
_entry.id   AF-A0A7K4AB52-F1
#
_cell.length_a   1.000
_cell.length_b   1.000
_cell.length_c   1.000
_cell.angle_alpha   90.00
_cell.angle_beta   90.00
_cell.angle_gamma   90.00
#
_symmetry.space_group_name_H-M   'P 1'
#
loop_
_entity.id
_entity.type
_entity.pdbx_description
1 polymer ?
#
loop_
_entity_poly.entity_id
_entity_poly.type
_entity_poly.pdbx_seq_one_letter_code
_entity_poly.pdbx_strand_id
1 'polypeptide(L)'
;MRIRTFFSRNKTVFSLGMVALMISSLGDLLAGATLGFMTNTLELLPGLMILIPPAIGMRGNIFGALGSRLGTAMHMGTFEVSFRPRSILRQNMESSLILTLIMSLLMGILAKLVAGIFG
;
A
#
# COMPACT_ATOMS: atom_id res chain seq x y z
N MET A 1 28.05 17.00 -22.42
CA MET A 1 26.95 18.01 -22.40
C MET A 1 25.53 17.41 -22.28
N ARG A 2 25.27 16.15 -22.67
CA ARG A 2 23.92 15.52 -22.63
C ARG A 2 23.32 15.23 -21.23
N ILE A 3 24.14 14.99 -20.20
CA ILE A 3 23.65 14.64 -18.85
C ILE A 3 23.01 15.84 -18.13
N ARG A 4 23.64 17.01 -18.19
CA ARG A 4 23.08 18.23 -17.58
C ARG A 4 21.76 18.66 -18.24
N THR A 5 21.62 18.47 -19.55
CA THR A 5 20.37 18.77 -20.25
C THR A 5 19.27 17.76 -19.93
N PHE A 6 19.60 16.48 -19.69
CA PHE A 6 18.62 15.50 -19.21
C PHE A 6 18.05 15.87 -17.83
N PHE A 7 18.92 16.16 -16.86
CA PHE A 7 18.47 16.57 -15.52
C PHE A 7 17.67 17.88 -15.52
N SER A 8 18.09 18.89 -16.28
CA SER A 8 17.32 20.13 -16.40
C SER A 8 15.96 19.93 -17.06
N ARG A 9 15.83 18.99 -18.01
CA ARG A 9 14.57 18.72 -18.72
C ARG A 9 13.59 17.89 -17.88
N ASN A 10 14.10 17.08 -16.96
CA ASN A 10 13.31 16.19 -16.10
C ASN A 10 13.26 16.65 -14.63
N LYS A 11 13.67 17.89 -14.33
CA LYS A 11 13.76 18.42 -12.96
C LYS A 11 12.47 18.23 -12.15
N THR A 12 11.30 18.39 -12.78
CA THR A 12 9.99 18.19 -12.15
C THR A 12 9.78 16.74 -11.69
N VAL A 13 10.16 15.77 -12.52
CA VAL A 13 10.03 14.34 -12.19
C VAL A 13 10.95 13.98 -11.02
N PHE A 14 12.18 14.48 -11.02
CA PHE A 14 13.11 14.28 -9.91
C PHE A 14 12.61 14.93 -8.62
N SER A 15 12.09 16.16 -8.69
CA SER A 15 11.59 16.85 -7.50
C SER A 15 10.35 16.17 -6.93
N LEU A 16 9.36 15.81 -7.77
CA LEU A 16 8.15 15.13 -7.33
C LEU A 16 8.44 13.72 -6.82
N GLY A 17 9.31 12.97 -7.54
CA GLY A 17 9.73 11.64 -7.14
C GLY A 17 10.48 11.64 -5.81
N MET A 18 11.42 12.57 -5.61
CA MET A 18 12.13 12.70 -4.34
C MET A 18 11.18 13.02 -3.17
N VAL A 19 10.23 13.94 -3.36
CA VAL A 19 9.24 14.27 -2.33
C VAL A 19 8.37 13.05 -2.00
N ALA A 20 7.89 12.33 -3.02
CA ALA A 20 7.10 11.11 -2.81
C ALA A 20 7.88 10.03 -2.07
N LEU A 21 9.14 9.81 -2.44
CA LEU A 21 10.02 8.82 -1.79
C LEU A 21 10.38 9.21 -0.35
N MET A 22 10.57 10.51 -0.06
CA MET A 22 10.80 10.99 1.30
C MET A 22 9.59 10.73 2.20
N ILE A 23 8.38 10.99 1.70
CA ILE A 23 7.14 10.73 2.43
C ILE A 23 6.96 9.22 2.65
N SER A 24 7.19 8.40 1.62
CA SER A 24 7.13 6.94 1.74
C SER A 24 8.12 6.43 2.79
N SER A 25 9.38 6.83 2.69
CA SER A 25 10.45 6.42 3.60
C SER A 25 10.13 6.79 5.05
N LEU A 26 9.49 7.93 5.29
CA LEU A 26 9.08 8.32 6.65
C LEU A 26 8.00 7.38 7.20
N GLY A 27 7.01 7.02 6.37
CA GLY A 27 6.01 6.02 6.74
C GLY A 27 6.63 4.64 7.01
N ASP A 28 7.56 4.21 6.15
CA ASP A 28 8.28 2.95 6.28
C ASP A 28 9.15 2.92 7.55
N LEU A 29 9.77 4.06 7.90
CA LEU A 29 10.53 4.20 9.15
C LEU A 29 9.62 4.08 10.38
N LEU A 30 8.44 4.70 10.36
CA LEU A 30 7.46 4.57 11.45
C LEU A 30 6.95 3.12 11.59
N ALA A 31 6.70 2.45 10.46
CA ALA A 31 6.33 1.04 10.46
C ALA A 31 7.45 0.16 11.03
N GLY A 32 8.70 0.39 10.60
CA GLY A 32 9.88 -0.31 11.10
C GLY A 32 10.14 -0.08 12.59
N ALA A 33 10.01 1.17 13.07
CA ALA A 33 10.12 1.50 14.49
C ALA A 33 9.04 0.78 15.32
N THR A 34 7.80 0.77 14.83
CA THR A 34 6.69 0.05 15.46
C THR A 34 6.97 -1.45 15.56
N LEU A 35 7.47 -2.06 14.48
CA LEU A 35 7.88 -3.47 14.48
C LEU A 35 9.05 -3.73 15.46
N GLY A 36 10.00 -2.80 15.55
CA GLY A 36 11.11 -2.86 16.50
C GLY A 36 10.63 -2.90 17.95
N PHE A 37 9.62 -2.12 18.32
CA PHE A 37 8.99 -2.20 19.65
C PHE A 37 8.28 -3.54 19.90
N MET A 38 7.82 -4.22 18.86
CA MET A 38 7.12 -5.50 18.94
C MET A 38 8.06 -6.73 18.79
N THR A 39 9.38 -6.53 18.78
CA THR A 39 10.36 -7.60 18.54
C THR A 39 10.15 -8.82 19.45
N ASN A 40 9.96 -8.62 20.77
CA ASN A 40 9.69 -9.73 21.70
C ASN A 40 8.43 -10.54 21.31
N THR A 41 7.38 -9.88 20.81
CA THR A 41 6.16 -10.56 20.36
C THR A 41 6.39 -11.33 19.06
N LEU A 42 7.22 -10.79 18.16
CA LEU A 42 7.58 -11.43 16.90
C LEU A 42 8.46 -12.66 17.10
N GLU A 43 9.36 -12.64 18.08
CA GLU A 43 10.16 -13.81 18.48
C GLU A 43 9.30 -14.92 19.08
N LEU A 44 8.28 -14.56 19.88
CA LEU A 44 7.30 -15.52 20.43
C LEU A 44 6.36 -16.11 19.36
N LEU A 45 6.16 -15.39 18.26
CA LEU A 45 5.20 -15.73 17.20
C LEU A 45 5.87 -15.61 15.82
N PRO A 46 6.79 -16.52 15.44
CA PRO A 46 7.50 -16.46 14.16
C PRO A 46 6.56 -16.52 12.95
N GLY A 47 5.38 -17.14 13.10
CA GLY A 47 4.33 -17.12 12.08
C GLY A 47 3.81 -15.70 11.74
N LEU A 48 3.86 -14.74 12.68
CA LEU A 48 3.55 -13.34 12.37
C LEU A 48 4.62 -12.71 11.47
N MET A 49 5.89 -13.08 11.62
CA MET A 49 6.96 -12.52 10.78
C MET A 49 6.77 -12.88 9.30
N ILE A 50 6.27 -14.10 9.01
CA ILE A 50 5.93 -14.54 7.66
C ILE A 50 4.79 -13.70 7.06
N LEU A 51 3.84 -13.26 7.89
CA LEU A 51 2.67 -12.51 7.47
C LEU A 51 2.95 -11.02 7.23
N ILE A 52 3.98 -10.44 7.87
CA ILE A 52 4.27 -8.99 7.79
C ILE A 52 4.50 -8.51 6.35
N PRO A 53 5.46 -9.06 5.57
CA PRO A 53 5.72 -8.59 4.21
C PRO A 53 4.49 -8.66 3.28
N PRO A 54 3.75 -9.79 3.19
CA PRO A 54 2.59 -9.85 2.31
C PRO A 54 1.45 -8.94 2.78
N ALA A 55 1.25 -8.79 4.09
CA ALA A 55 0.26 -7.86 4.64
C ALA A 55 0.57 -6.42 4.24
N ILE A 56 1.81 -5.95 4.43
CA ILE A 56 2.20 -4.58 4.06
C ILE A 56 2.07 -4.36 2.55
N GLY A 57 2.63 -5.27 1.74
CA GLY A 57 2.63 -5.13 0.27
C GLY A 57 1.22 -5.08 -0.32
N MET A 58 0.30 -5.91 0.17
CA MET A 58 -1.06 -5.94 -0.36
C MET A 58 -1.90 -4.73 0.07
N ARG A 59 -1.54 -4.02 1.13
CA ARG A 59 -2.15 -2.72 1.49
C ARG A 59 -1.73 -1.65 0.49
N GLY A 60 -0.46 -1.63 0.10
CA GLY A 60 0.02 -0.83 -1.02
C GLY A 60 -0.75 -1.11 -2.31
N ASN A 61 -0.89 -2.39 -2.69
CA ASN A 61 -1.58 -2.77 -3.93
C ASN A 61 -3.06 -2.37 -3.96
N ILE A 62 -3.79 -2.62 -2.87
CA ILE A 62 -5.24 -2.37 -2.81
C ILE A 62 -5.53 -0.87 -2.78
N PHE A 63 -4.86 -0.12 -1.89
CA PHE A 63 -5.09 1.32 -1.77
C PHE A 63 -4.47 2.11 -2.93
N GLY A 64 -3.36 1.63 -3.51
CA GLY A 64 -2.78 2.18 -4.73
C GLY A 64 -3.72 2.03 -5.93
N ALA A 65 -4.32 0.85 -6.12
CA ALA A 65 -5.32 0.63 -7.17
C ALA A 65 -6.59 1.45 -6.95
N LEU A 66 -7.04 1.61 -5.70
CA LEU A 66 -8.14 2.51 -5.35
C LEU A 66 -7.81 3.97 -5.69
N GLY A 67 -6.64 4.46 -5.28
CA GLY A 67 -6.18 5.81 -5.56
C GLY A 67 -6.06 6.09 -7.06
N SER A 68 -5.55 5.13 -7.85
CA SER A 68 -5.50 5.22 -9.30
C SER A 68 -6.90 5.35 -9.92
N ARG A 69 -7.85 4.49 -9.51
CA ARG A 69 -9.24 4.55 -9.99
C ARG A 69 -9.94 5.86 -9.63
N LEU A 70 -9.76 6.34 -8.40
CA LEU A 70 -10.31 7.63 -7.97
C LEU A 70 -9.66 8.81 -8.69
N GLY A 71 -8.34 8.78 -8.89
CA GLY A 71 -7.59 9.77 -9.64
C GLY A 71 -8.07 9.89 -11.08
N THR A 72 -8.27 8.77 -11.76
CA THR A 72 -8.84 8.76 -13.12
C THR A 72 -10.28 9.28 -13.10
N ALA A 73 -11.12 8.88 -12.14
CA ALA A 73 -12.49 9.38 -12.04
C ALA A 73 -12.54 10.90 -11.82
N MET A 74 -11.64 11.45 -10.99
CA MET A 74 -11.48 12.89 -10.76
C MET A 74 -11.04 13.62 -12.03
N HIS A 75 -10.04 13.08 -12.74
CA HIS A 75 -9.56 13.67 -13.99
C HIS A 75 -10.62 13.67 -15.09
N MET A 76 -11.46 12.64 -15.15
CA MET A 76 -12.59 12.55 -16.10
C MET A 76 -13.80 13.41 -15.70
N GLY A 77 -13.77 14.09 -14.55
CA GLY A 77 -14.92 14.87 -14.05
C GLY A 77 -16.12 14.02 -13.63
N THR A 78 -15.95 12.70 -13.54
CA THR A 78 -17.00 11.74 -13.13
C THR A 78 -17.07 11.53 -11.62
N PHE A 79 -16.10 12.07 -10.89
CA PHE A 79 -16.01 11.95 -9.44
C PHE A 79 -16.91 12.97 -8.74
N GLU A 80 -17.84 12.46 -7.93
CA GLU A 80 -18.64 13.26 -7.01
C GLU A 80 -18.35 12.78 -5.58
N VAL A 81 -18.06 13.71 -4.66
CA VAL A 81 -17.90 13.40 -3.23
C VAL A 81 -19.29 13.15 -2.64
N SER A 82 -19.75 11.92 -2.80
CA SER A 82 -21.10 11.50 -2.46
C SER A 82 -21.04 10.11 -1.85
N PHE A 83 -21.71 9.91 -0.71
CA PHE A 83 -21.90 8.58 -0.11
C PHE A 83 -23.21 7.92 -0.54
N ARG A 84 -23.85 8.45 -1.59
CA ARG A 84 -25.10 7.90 -2.11
C ARG A 84 -24.87 6.47 -2.63
N PRO A 85 -25.87 5.58 -2.54
CA PRO A 85 -25.85 4.32 -3.25
C PRO A 85 -25.57 4.62 -4.72
N ARG A 86 -24.57 3.94 -5.31
CA ARG A 86 -24.09 4.08 -6.70
C ARG A 86 -23.05 5.18 -6.99
N SER A 87 -22.53 5.90 -6.00
CA SER A 87 -21.39 6.80 -6.25
C SER A 87 -20.10 6.01 -6.53
N ILE A 88 -19.23 6.55 -7.39
CA ILE A 88 -17.94 5.94 -7.72
C ILE A 88 -17.06 5.80 -6.48
N LEU A 89 -17.10 6.82 -5.59
CA LEU A 89 -16.37 6.81 -4.33
C LEU A 89 -16.80 5.63 -3.45
N ARG A 90 -18.11 5.49 -3.21
CA ARG A 90 -18.65 4.45 -2.33
C ARG A 90 -18.40 3.06 -2.91
N GLN A 91 -18.63 2.85 -4.21
CA GLN A 91 -18.40 1.55 -4.86
C GLN A 91 -16.93 1.12 -4.77
N ASN A 92 -15.99 2.04 -5.04
CA ASN A 92 -14.56 1.72 -4.94
C ASN A 92 -14.14 1.46 -3.49
N MET A 93 -14.66 2.24 -2.53
CA MET A 93 -14.37 2.08 -1.11
C MET A 93 -14.91 0.74 -0.58
N GLU A 94 -16.16 0.40 -0.86
CA GLU A 94 -16.77 -0.89 -0.49
C GLU A 94 -16.01 -2.06 -1.13
N SER A 95 -15.70 -1.97 -2.42
CA SER A 95 -14.93 -3.01 -3.13
C SER A 95 -13.55 -3.22 -2.50
N SER A 96 -12.85 -2.15 -2.14
CA SER A 96 -11.54 -2.23 -1.49
C SER A 96 -11.62 -2.76 -0.07
N LEU A 97 -12.69 -2.45 0.68
CA LEU A 97 -12.93 -3.02 2.01
C LEU A 97 -13.19 -4.52 1.93
N ILE A 98 -14.05 -4.96 1.01
CA ILE A 98 -14.32 -6.38 0.77
C ILE A 98 -13.04 -7.10 0.34
N LEU A 99 -12.30 -6.53 -0.62
CA LEU A 99 -11.02 -7.08 -1.08
C LEU A 99 -9.99 -7.16 0.05
N THR A 100 -9.97 -6.16 0.94
CA THR A 100 -9.11 -6.15 2.14
C THR A 100 -9.43 -7.34 3.03
N LEU A 101 -10.70 -7.56 3.36
CA LEU A 101 -11.14 -8.64 4.23
C LEU A 101 -10.83 -10.02 3.63
N ILE A 102 -11.16 -10.22 2.35
CA ILE A 102 -10.89 -11.47 1.64
C ILE A 102 -9.38 -11.75 1.62
N MET A 103 -8.57 -10.75 1.27
CA MET A 103 -7.12 -10.92 1.21
C MET A 103 -6.50 -11.18 2.58
N SER A 104 -6.98 -10.53 3.64
CA SER A 104 -6.53 -10.81 5.01
C SER A 104 -6.80 -12.27 5.41
N LEU A 105 -7.97 -12.81 5.06
CA LEU A 105 -8.29 -14.20 5.32
C LEU A 105 -7.38 -15.15 4.52
N LEU A 106 -7.20 -14.89 3.22
CA LEU A 106 -6.34 -15.68 2.35
C LEU A 106 -4.88 -15.68 2.81
N MET A 107 -4.35 -14.51 3.19
CA MET A 107 -2.99 -14.41 3.73
C MET A 107 -2.82 -15.17 5.03
N GLY A 108 -3.80 -15.13 5.94
CA GLY A 108 -3.75 -15.89 7.18
C GLY A 108 -3.66 -17.40 6.92
N ILE A 109 -4.47 -17.90 5.97
CA ILE A 109 -4.41 -19.30 5.54
C ILE A 109 -3.04 -19.62 4.92
N LEU A 110 -2.55 -18.78 4.00
CA LEU A 110 -1.27 -18.98 3.34
C LEU A 110 -0.10 -18.93 4.34
N ALA A 111 -0.10 -17.99 5.27
CA ALA A 111 0.92 -17.88 6.31
C ALA A 111 0.94 -19.12 7.20
N LYS A 112 -0.23 -19.67 7.57
CA LYS A 112 -0.31 -20.94 8.30
C LYS A 112 0.28 -22.11 7.51
N LEU A 113 -0.04 -22.20 6.20
CA LEU A 113 0.48 -23.26 5.34
C LEU A 113 2.00 -23.15 5.17
N VAL A 114 2.50 -21.94 4.92
CA VAL A 114 3.94 -21.68 4.76
C VAL A 114 4.67 -21.94 6.07
N ALA A 115 4.17 -21.46 7.21
CA ALA A 115 4.72 -21.77 8.53
C ALA A 115 4.80 -23.28 8.74
N GLY A 116 3.72 -24.03 8.45
CA GLY A 116 3.73 -25.50 8.58
C GLY A 116 4.73 -26.23 7.67
N ILE A 117 5.14 -25.64 6.55
CA ILE A 117 6.16 -26.20 5.64
C ILE A 117 7.58 -25.84 6.10
N PHE A 118 7.77 -24.63 6.63
CA PHE A 118 9.09 -24.06 6.92
C PHE A 118 9.46 -24.04 8.42
N GLY A 119 8.54 -24.34 9.35
CA GLY A 119 8.75 -24.39 10.80
C GLY A 119 7.66 -23.70 11.61
#